data_AF-A0A947JLG2-F1
#
_entry.id   AF-A0A947JLG2-F1
#
_cell.length_a   1.000
_cell.length_b   1.000
_cell.length_c   1.000
_cell.angle_alpha   90.00
_cell.angle_beta   90.00
_cell.angle_gamma   90.00
#
_symmetry.space_group_name_H-M   'P 1'
#
loop_
_entity.id
_entity.type
_entity.pdbx_description
1 polymer ?
#
loop_
_entity_poly.entity_id
_entity_poly.type
_entity_poly.pdbx_seq_one_letter_code
_entity_poly.pdbx_strand_id
1 'polypeptide(L)'
;MKKVFISGSINIKNLHKAVIDELDSFIKRNCFIIIGDAYGIDQLVQKYLLSKKYYNVLICTIYEYPRIIESNEFDYEKIKYDLEEKSEKKKQSYKDKHMTEISDISLVIWDGKSTGSYRNIIDAIERNKEVKVFLDNKFMKLIDINVKAITNIFYERHEYSLTEYLSEVVKKDKNCTIKSTKQMKEILKDRGVLTGNGVIDNKFIDSVTIDFIRGNRVYKYKKKLLDNYFSSYVNKNSIENLSLF
;
A
#
# COMPACT_ATOMS: atom_id res chain seq x y z
N MET A 1 17.29 -22.75 -5.64
CA MET A 1 16.21 -22.45 -4.66
C MET A 1 15.60 -21.12 -5.04
N LYS A 2 14.27 -21.02 -5.19
CA LYS A 2 13.61 -19.75 -5.51
C LYS A 2 13.38 -18.93 -4.24
N LYS A 3 13.58 -17.62 -4.32
CA LYS A 3 13.33 -16.65 -3.26
C LYS A 3 11.97 -15.98 -3.47
N VAL A 4 11.11 -15.99 -2.46
CA VAL A 4 9.75 -15.48 -2.54
C VAL A 4 9.59 -14.35 -1.54
N PHE A 5 9.42 -13.13 -2.03
CA PHE A 5 9.00 -12.02 -1.19
C PHE A 5 7.49 -12.07 -1.00
N ILE A 6 7.04 -12.12 0.25
CA ILE A 6 5.63 -12.06 0.59
C ILE A 6 5.35 -10.73 1.30
N SER A 7 4.37 -9.98 0.79
CA SER A 7 3.93 -8.73 1.39
C SER A 7 2.41 -8.57 1.33
N GLY A 8 1.88 -7.58 2.05
CA GLY A 8 0.45 -7.30 1.96
C GLY A 8 -0.06 -6.24 2.91
N SER A 9 -1.38 -6.08 2.94
CA SER A 9 -2.04 -5.01 3.68
C SER A 9 -2.06 -5.27 5.19
N ILE A 10 -1.71 -4.25 6.00
CA ILE A 10 -1.77 -4.30 7.47
C ILE A 10 -3.23 -4.52 7.98
N ASN A 11 -4.21 -4.13 7.18
CA ASN A 11 -5.63 -4.24 7.52
C ASN A 11 -6.19 -5.65 7.37
N ILE A 12 -5.50 -6.55 6.64
CA ILE A 12 -5.96 -7.94 6.50
C ILE A 12 -5.64 -8.69 7.79
N LYS A 13 -6.65 -9.36 8.36
CA LYS A 13 -6.57 -10.03 9.67
C LYS A 13 -6.58 -11.56 9.62
N ASN A 14 -6.84 -12.14 8.44
CA ASN A 14 -6.84 -13.59 8.24
C ASN A 14 -6.30 -13.93 6.85
N LEU A 15 -5.65 -15.09 6.72
CA LEU A 15 -5.21 -15.62 5.43
C LEU A 15 -6.35 -16.40 4.77
N HIS A 16 -6.66 -16.06 3.53
CA HIS A 16 -7.64 -16.80 2.74
C HIS A 16 -7.10 -18.19 2.38
N LYS A 17 -7.99 -19.18 2.21
CA LYS A 17 -7.59 -20.58 1.89
C LYS A 17 -6.68 -20.68 0.67
N ALA A 18 -6.99 -19.94 -0.39
CA ALA A 18 -6.16 -19.91 -1.60
C ALA A 18 -4.74 -19.36 -1.34
N VAL A 19 -4.59 -18.38 -0.43
CA VAL A 19 -3.26 -17.89 -0.02
C VAL A 19 -2.52 -18.98 0.75
N ILE A 20 -3.20 -19.66 1.69
CA ILE A 20 -2.66 -20.80 2.44
C ILE A 20 -2.16 -21.90 1.49
N ASP A 21 -2.93 -22.21 0.44
CA ASP A 21 -2.52 -23.21 -0.57
C ASP A 21 -1.28 -22.80 -1.35
N GLU A 22 -1.14 -21.51 -1.69
CA GLU A 22 0.06 -20.99 -2.34
C GLU A 22 1.27 -21.02 -1.39
N LEU A 23 1.10 -20.68 -0.11
CA LEU A 23 2.15 -20.82 0.90
C LEU A 23 2.59 -22.27 1.06
N ASP A 24 1.66 -23.22 1.12
CA ASP A 24 1.97 -24.65 1.15
C ASP A 24 2.74 -25.10 -0.10
N SER A 25 2.44 -24.52 -1.28
CA SER A 25 3.18 -24.77 -2.50
C SER A 25 4.63 -24.25 -2.44
N PHE A 26 4.87 -23.09 -1.84
CA PHE A 26 6.22 -22.58 -1.62
C PHE A 26 7.00 -23.45 -0.62
N ILE A 27 6.36 -23.88 0.47
CA ILE A 27 6.95 -24.78 1.47
C ILE A 27 7.35 -26.11 0.82
N LYS A 28 6.44 -26.74 0.05
CA LYS A 28 6.72 -28.00 -0.64
C LYS A 28 7.89 -27.91 -1.62
N ARG A 29 8.06 -26.76 -2.26
CA ARG A 29 9.19 -26.47 -3.18
C ARG A 29 10.46 -26.00 -2.44
N ASN A 30 10.43 -25.96 -1.11
CA ASN A 30 11.51 -25.45 -0.26
C ASN A 30 12.00 -24.06 -0.69
N CYS A 31 11.06 -23.16 -1.01
CA CYS A 31 11.37 -21.78 -1.39
C CYS A 31 11.87 -20.95 -0.20
N PHE A 32 12.90 -20.14 -0.40
CA PHE A 32 13.37 -19.20 0.62
C PHE A 32 12.39 -18.05 0.76
N ILE A 33 11.74 -17.90 1.90
CA ILE A 33 10.72 -16.87 2.11
C ILE A 33 11.37 -15.60 2.67
N ILE A 34 11.10 -14.47 2.04
CA ILE A 34 11.52 -13.14 2.51
C ILE A 34 10.25 -12.40 2.93
N ILE A 35 10.26 -11.81 4.12
CA ILE A 35 9.09 -11.13 4.67
C ILE A 35 9.48 -9.92 5.52
N GLY A 36 8.57 -8.97 5.65
CA GLY A 36 8.74 -7.86 6.57
C GLY A 36 8.37 -8.20 8.02
N ASP A 37 8.45 -7.18 8.84
CA ASP A 37 8.21 -7.20 10.28
C ASP A 37 6.95 -6.41 10.69
N ALA A 38 6.02 -6.16 9.76
CA ALA A 38 4.81 -5.39 10.04
C ALA A 38 3.67 -6.22 10.64
N TYR A 39 2.68 -5.55 11.23
CA TYR A 39 1.39 -6.18 11.55
C TYR A 39 0.62 -6.54 10.28
N GLY A 40 -0.39 -7.40 10.41
CA GLY A 40 -1.24 -7.83 9.30
C GLY A 40 -0.60 -9.00 8.53
N ILE A 41 -0.51 -8.90 7.21
CA ILE A 41 -0.04 -10.01 6.35
C ILE A 41 1.33 -10.54 6.77
N ASP A 42 2.31 -9.67 7.01
CA ASP A 42 3.66 -10.08 7.42
C ASP A 42 3.61 -10.99 8.65
N GLN A 43 2.96 -10.53 9.73
CA GLN A 43 2.74 -11.32 10.94
C GLN A 43 1.96 -12.61 10.69
N LEU A 44 0.87 -12.55 9.92
CA LEU A 44 0.02 -13.72 9.66
C LEU A 44 0.77 -14.83 8.92
N VAL A 45 1.60 -14.45 7.97
CA VAL A 45 2.43 -15.39 7.22
C VAL A 45 3.54 -15.95 8.11
N GLN A 46 4.20 -15.11 8.92
CA GLN A 46 5.18 -15.61 9.91
C GLN A 46 4.56 -16.67 10.83
N LYS A 47 3.37 -16.42 11.40
CA LYS A 47 2.62 -17.39 12.23
C LYS A 47 2.29 -18.67 11.46
N TYR A 48 1.89 -18.54 10.20
CA TYR A 48 1.58 -19.69 9.36
C TYR A 48 2.81 -20.56 9.12
N LEU A 49 3.95 -19.97 8.75
CA LEU A 49 5.21 -20.68 8.52
C LEU A 49 5.69 -21.40 9.79
N LEU A 50 5.58 -20.74 10.95
CA LEU A 50 5.87 -21.36 12.25
C LEU A 50 4.97 -22.57 12.52
N SER A 51 3.67 -22.46 12.25
CA SER A 51 2.73 -23.57 12.44
C SER A 51 3.07 -24.80 11.57
N LYS A 52 3.78 -24.57 10.46
CA LYS A 52 4.29 -25.62 9.56
C LYS A 52 5.72 -26.06 9.89
N LYS A 53 6.33 -25.50 10.94
CA LYS A 53 7.74 -25.69 11.31
C LYS A 53 8.68 -25.39 10.12
N TYR A 54 8.36 -24.35 9.37
CA TYR A 54 9.13 -23.95 8.19
C TYR A 54 10.00 -22.75 8.50
N TYR A 55 11.32 -22.96 8.55
CA TYR A 55 12.29 -21.96 9.03
C TYR A 55 13.20 -21.39 7.93
N ASN A 56 12.99 -21.77 6.67
CA ASN A 56 13.72 -21.21 5.54
C ASN A 56 13.17 -19.81 5.19
N VAL A 57 13.34 -18.88 6.13
CA VAL A 57 12.67 -17.58 6.23
C VAL A 57 13.69 -16.50 6.63
N LEU A 58 13.65 -15.37 5.94
CA LEU A 58 14.36 -14.14 6.29
C LEU A 58 13.37 -13.02 6.59
N ILE A 59 13.44 -12.46 7.79
CA ILE A 59 12.69 -11.26 8.18
C ILE A 59 13.57 -10.04 7.94
N CYS A 60 13.16 -9.13 7.06
CA CYS A 60 13.85 -7.86 6.91
C CYS A 60 13.26 -6.81 7.86
N THR A 61 14.12 -6.01 8.49
CA THR A 61 13.76 -4.89 9.38
C THR A 61 14.63 -3.68 9.10
N ILE A 62 14.16 -2.46 9.41
CA ILE A 62 15.02 -1.26 9.42
C ILE A 62 15.54 -0.90 10.82
N TYR A 63 15.08 -1.64 11.84
CA TYR A 63 15.45 -1.43 13.24
C TYR A 63 16.54 -2.40 13.65
N GLU A 64 17.04 -2.25 14.88
CA GLU A 64 17.99 -3.22 15.45
C GLU A 64 17.38 -4.64 15.56
N TYR A 65 16.09 -4.70 15.88
CA TYR A 65 15.32 -5.93 15.98
C TYR A 65 14.02 -5.79 15.18
N PRO A 66 13.50 -6.88 14.58
CA PRO A 66 12.19 -6.85 13.95
C PRO A 66 11.11 -6.37 14.93
N ARG A 67 10.18 -5.53 14.48
CA ARG A 67 9.02 -5.14 15.31
C ARG A 67 8.17 -6.35 15.69
N ILE A 68 8.12 -7.35 14.80
CA ILE A 68 7.43 -8.61 14.98
C ILE A 68 8.36 -9.72 14.52
N ILE A 69 8.54 -10.71 15.39
CA ILE A 69 9.19 -11.98 15.10
C ILE A 69 8.42 -13.06 15.84
N GLU A 70 7.85 -14.00 15.09
CA GLU A 70 6.99 -15.06 15.68
C GLU A 70 7.80 -16.28 16.15
N SER A 71 9.05 -16.43 15.69
CA SER A 71 9.94 -17.56 16.03
C SER A 71 11.38 -17.08 16.14
N ASN A 72 12.13 -17.57 17.14
CA ASN A 72 13.56 -17.26 17.29
C ASN A 72 14.43 -18.00 16.25
N GLU A 73 13.84 -18.97 15.56
CA GLU A 73 14.43 -19.76 14.48
C GLU A 73 14.32 -19.07 13.12
N PHE A 74 13.60 -17.94 13.03
CA PHE A 74 13.61 -17.11 11.82
C PHE A 74 14.83 -16.20 11.82
N ASP A 75 15.62 -16.29 10.76
CA ASP A 75 16.70 -15.34 10.51
C ASP A 75 16.11 -13.96 10.25
N TYR A 76 16.86 -12.92 10.65
CA TYR A 76 16.50 -11.55 10.31
C TYR A 76 17.71 -10.73 9.89
N GLU A 77 17.47 -9.75 9.02
CA GLU A 77 18.49 -8.83 8.51
C GLU A 77 18.03 -7.39 8.68
N LYS A 78 18.94 -6.56 9.21
CA LYS A 78 18.75 -5.12 9.30
C LYS A 78 19.15 -4.45 7.99
N ILE A 79 18.16 -3.87 7.32
CA ILE A 79 18.33 -3.14 6.06
C ILE A 79 18.66 -1.68 6.34
N LYS A 80 19.74 -1.22 5.71
CA LYS A 80 20.16 0.18 5.78
C LYS A 80 19.25 1.05 4.91
N TYR A 81 19.04 2.28 5.36
CA TYR A 81 18.34 3.33 4.66
C TYR A 81 19.15 4.62 4.75
N ASP A 82 18.80 5.62 3.95
CA ASP A 82 19.44 6.93 3.97
C ASP A 82 19.25 7.60 5.35
N LEU A 83 20.36 7.92 6.02
CA LEU A 83 20.36 8.53 7.35
C LEU A 83 19.76 9.94 7.37
N GLU A 84 19.73 10.62 6.22
CA GLU A 84 19.08 11.94 6.08
C GLU A 84 17.56 11.83 5.91
N GLU A 85 17.04 10.65 5.57
CA GLU A 85 15.61 10.45 5.38
C GLU A 85 14.87 10.53 6.72
N LYS A 86 13.91 11.45 6.82
CA LYS A 86 13.13 11.69 8.04
C LYS A 86 11.77 11.00 8.02
N SER A 87 11.27 10.64 6.84
CA SER A 87 9.98 10.00 6.67
C SER A 87 10.07 8.50 6.96
N GLU A 88 9.43 8.06 8.03
CA GLU A 88 9.32 6.64 8.39
C GLU A 88 8.79 5.79 7.23
N LYS A 89 7.77 6.29 6.51
CA LYS A 89 7.20 5.62 5.33
C LYS A 89 8.26 5.39 4.24
N LYS A 90 9.13 6.38 4.02
CA LYS A 90 10.20 6.23 3.03
C LYS A 90 11.31 5.31 3.52
N LYS A 91 11.69 5.36 4.80
CA LYS A 91 12.64 4.40 5.39
C LYS A 91 12.18 2.96 5.19
N GLN A 92 10.91 2.67 5.50
CA GLN A 92 10.31 1.35 5.25
C GLN A 92 10.37 0.95 3.77
N SER A 93 10.25 1.91 2.83
CA SER A 93 10.37 1.60 1.40
C SER A 93 11.77 1.15 0.96
N TYR A 94 12.85 1.50 1.67
CA TYR A 94 14.19 0.94 1.39
C TYR A 94 14.21 -0.57 1.66
N LYS A 95 13.59 -0.98 2.76
CA LYS A 95 13.42 -2.40 3.14
C LYS A 95 12.58 -3.14 2.11
N ASP A 96 11.44 -2.59 1.71
CA ASP A 96 10.54 -3.21 0.73
C ASP A 96 11.22 -3.37 -0.66
N LYS A 97 11.98 -2.34 -1.08
CA LYS A 97 12.78 -2.40 -2.31
C LYS A 97 13.87 -3.47 -2.24
N HIS A 98 14.57 -3.57 -1.11
CA HIS A 98 15.58 -4.60 -0.90
C HIS A 98 14.97 -6.00 -1.00
N MET A 99 13.87 -6.28 -0.29
CA MET A 99 13.17 -7.56 -0.34
C MET A 99 12.73 -7.93 -1.76
N THR A 100 12.21 -6.94 -2.51
CA THR A 100 11.84 -7.12 -3.91
C THR A 100 13.05 -7.46 -4.78
N GLU A 101 14.17 -6.74 -4.59
CA GLU A 101 15.41 -6.91 -5.36
C GLU A 101 15.98 -8.32 -5.24
N ILE A 102 16.08 -8.83 -4.03
CA ILE A 102 16.66 -10.15 -3.75
C ILE A 102 15.70 -11.31 -4.03
N SER A 103 14.43 -11.05 -4.33
CA SER A 103 13.43 -12.09 -4.64
C SER A 103 13.41 -12.49 -6.12
N ASP A 104 12.95 -13.71 -6.39
CA ASP A 104 12.56 -14.17 -7.73
C ASP A 104 11.05 -13.94 -7.97
N ILE A 105 10.25 -14.14 -6.93
CA ILE A 105 8.78 -14.11 -6.96
C ILE A 105 8.29 -13.11 -5.92
N SER A 106 7.35 -12.26 -6.28
CA SER A 106 6.64 -11.34 -5.38
C SER A 106 5.18 -11.79 -5.25
N LEU A 107 4.82 -12.31 -4.07
CA LEU A 107 3.44 -12.56 -3.68
C LEU A 107 2.91 -11.37 -2.87
N VAL A 108 1.89 -10.68 -3.40
CA VAL A 108 1.27 -9.54 -2.73
C VAL A 108 -0.19 -9.86 -2.40
N ILE A 109 -0.52 -9.85 -1.10
CA ILE A 109 -1.87 -10.10 -0.57
C ILE A 109 -2.50 -8.75 -0.23
N TRP A 110 -3.42 -8.30 -1.08
CA TRP A 110 -3.82 -6.90 -1.15
C TRP A 110 -5.32 -6.69 -0.97
N ASP A 111 -5.67 -5.60 -0.29
CA ASP A 111 -7.06 -5.13 -0.09
C ASP A 111 -7.49 -4.09 -1.15
N GLY A 112 -6.63 -3.79 -2.13
CA GLY A 112 -6.86 -2.73 -3.12
C GLY A 112 -6.61 -1.31 -2.59
N LYS A 113 -6.32 -1.14 -1.29
CA LYS A 113 -6.21 0.19 -0.65
C LYS A 113 -4.80 0.50 -0.16
N SER A 114 -4.07 -0.51 0.32
CA SER A 114 -2.72 -0.36 0.87
C SER A 114 -1.75 0.22 -0.15
N THR A 115 -1.22 1.41 0.12
CA THR A 115 -0.19 2.06 -0.70
C THR A 115 1.12 1.27 -0.72
N GLY A 116 1.49 0.62 0.39
CA GLY A 116 2.72 -0.19 0.46
C GLY A 116 2.62 -1.40 -0.47
N SER A 117 1.49 -2.12 -0.40
CA SER A 117 1.24 -3.27 -1.27
C SER A 117 1.15 -2.88 -2.74
N TYR A 118 0.49 -1.76 -3.07
CA TYR A 118 0.51 -1.20 -4.42
C TYR A 118 1.94 -1.01 -4.94
N ARG A 119 2.80 -0.34 -4.15
CA ARG A 119 4.20 -0.10 -4.52
C ARG A 119 4.99 -1.39 -4.70
N ASN A 120 4.81 -2.38 -3.82
CA ASN A 120 5.48 -3.67 -3.96
C ASN A 120 5.09 -4.40 -5.26
N ILE A 121 3.85 -4.23 -5.73
CA ILE A 121 3.42 -4.78 -7.02
C ILE A 121 4.11 -4.04 -8.17
N ILE A 122 4.10 -2.70 -8.15
CA ILE A 122 4.74 -1.88 -9.19
C ILE A 122 6.25 -2.15 -9.26
N ASP A 123 6.94 -2.09 -8.12
CA ASP A 123 8.38 -2.33 -8.03
C ASP A 123 8.75 -3.73 -8.55
N ALA A 124 7.91 -4.74 -8.28
CA ALA A 124 8.14 -6.10 -8.77
C ALA A 124 7.93 -6.23 -10.30
N ILE A 125 6.91 -5.56 -10.86
CA ILE A 125 6.68 -5.51 -12.31
C ILE A 125 7.85 -4.81 -13.01
N GLU A 126 8.26 -3.64 -12.53
CA GLU A 126 9.35 -2.84 -13.12
C GLU A 126 10.70 -3.57 -13.07
N ARG A 127 10.91 -4.40 -12.05
CA ARG A 127 12.10 -5.24 -11.90
C ARG A 127 11.99 -6.61 -12.57
N ASN A 128 10.97 -6.83 -13.40
CA ASN A 128 10.72 -8.08 -14.14
C ASN A 128 10.70 -9.33 -13.24
N LYS A 129 10.13 -9.22 -12.03
CA LYS A 129 9.93 -10.34 -11.12
C LYS A 129 8.68 -11.13 -11.51
N GLU A 130 8.59 -12.40 -11.11
CA GLU A 130 7.32 -13.12 -11.18
C GLU A 130 6.36 -12.51 -10.15
N VAL A 131 5.20 -12.00 -10.56
CA VAL A 131 4.26 -11.32 -9.66
C VAL A 131 2.98 -12.15 -9.50
N LYS A 132 2.60 -12.40 -8.24
CA LYS A 132 1.31 -12.99 -7.86
C LYS A 132 0.55 -12.00 -6.99
N VAL A 133 -0.63 -11.59 -7.43
CA VAL A 133 -1.49 -10.67 -6.67
C VAL A 133 -2.74 -11.40 -6.21
N PHE A 134 -2.96 -11.44 -4.90
CA PHE A 134 -4.21 -11.91 -4.31
C PHE A 134 -5.08 -10.71 -3.94
N LEU A 135 -6.26 -10.61 -4.56
CA LEU A 135 -7.20 -9.50 -4.41
C LEU A 135 -8.64 -10.05 -4.53
N ASP A 136 -9.57 -9.52 -3.74
CA ASP A 136 -10.99 -9.92 -3.77
C ASP A 136 -11.20 -11.45 -3.68
N ASN A 137 -10.52 -12.07 -2.72
CA ASN A 137 -10.58 -13.51 -2.43
C ASN A 137 -10.09 -14.43 -3.57
N LYS A 138 -9.35 -13.91 -4.56
CA LYS A 138 -8.78 -14.71 -5.65
C LYS A 138 -7.41 -14.20 -6.10
N PHE A 139 -6.66 -15.06 -6.77
CA PHE A 139 -5.47 -14.62 -7.50
C PHE A 139 -5.86 -13.96 -8.82
N MET A 140 -5.25 -12.81 -9.13
CA MET A 140 -5.37 -12.17 -10.44
C MET A 140 -4.72 -13.05 -11.52
N LYS A 141 -5.25 -13.01 -12.73
CA LYS A 141 -4.63 -13.67 -13.88
C LYS A 141 -3.39 -12.88 -14.29
N LEU A 142 -2.33 -13.58 -14.71
CA LEU A 142 -1.05 -12.93 -15.08
C LEU A 142 -1.22 -11.84 -16.16
N ILE A 143 -2.10 -12.05 -17.15
CA ILE A 143 -2.38 -11.07 -18.20
C ILE A 143 -2.99 -9.76 -17.67
N ASP A 144 -3.64 -9.81 -16.50
CA ASP A 144 -4.28 -8.66 -15.86
C ASP A 144 -3.32 -7.94 -14.90
N ILE A 145 -2.11 -8.48 -14.66
CA ILE A 145 -1.10 -7.88 -13.77
C ILE A 145 -0.15 -7.04 -14.62
N ASN A 146 -0.48 -5.76 -14.77
CA ASN A 146 0.37 -4.75 -15.39
C ASN A 146 0.21 -3.42 -14.65
N VAL A 147 1.18 -2.50 -14.83
CA VAL A 147 1.20 -1.19 -14.16
C VAL A 147 -0.15 -0.50 -14.29
N LYS A 148 -0.65 -0.30 -15.52
CA LYS A 148 -1.92 0.39 -15.78
C LYS A 148 -3.11 -0.23 -15.01
N ALA A 149 -3.26 -1.55 -15.06
CA ALA A 149 -4.37 -2.24 -14.41
C ALA A 149 -4.30 -2.14 -12.88
N ILE A 150 -3.13 -2.39 -12.29
CA ILE A 150 -2.90 -2.30 -10.85
C ILE A 150 -3.10 -0.87 -10.34
N THR A 151 -2.60 0.09 -11.09
CA THR A 151 -2.74 1.51 -10.77
C THR A 151 -4.19 1.97 -10.84
N ASN A 152 -4.98 1.52 -11.82
CA ASN A 152 -6.41 1.79 -11.88
C ASN A 152 -7.14 1.24 -10.64
N ILE A 153 -6.89 -0.02 -10.26
CA ILE A 153 -7.48 -0.64 -9.06
C ILE A 153 -7.15 0.18 -7.82
N PHE A 154 -5.88 0.58 -7.66
CA PHE A 154 -5.45 1.38 -6.51
C PHE A 154 -6.23 2.70 -6.45
N TYR A 155 -6.27 3.49 -7.53
CA TYR A 155 -6.93 4.79 -7.49
C TYR A 155 -8.45 4.73 -7.38
N GLU A 156 -9.09 3.67 -7.87
CA GLU A 156 -10.54 3.46 -7.69
C GLU A 156 -10.91 3.17 -6.23
N ARG A 157 -10.01 2.52 -5.49
CA ARG A 157 -10.27 2.05 -4.11
C ARG A 157 -9.58 2.88 -3.03
N HIS A 158 -8.55 3.64 -3.39
CA HIS A 158 -7.79 4.44 -2.46
C HIS A 158 -8.57 5.69 -2.05
N GLU A 159 -8.52 5.96 -0.74
CA GLU A 159 -9.20 7.07 -0.12
C GLU A 159 -8.16 8.04 0.43
N TYR A 160 -8.29 9.31 0.05
CA TYR A 160 -7.30 10.35 0.32
C TYR A 160 -7.73 11.22 1.48
N SER A 161 -6.82 11.53 2.39
CA SER A 161 -6.94 12.80 3.13
C SER A 161 -6.64 13.96 2.17
N LEU A 162 -7.14 15.16 2.49
CA LEU A 162 -6.80 16.35 1.71
C LEU A 162 -5.29 16.61 1.67
N THR A 163 -4.56 16.25 2.72
CA THR A 163 -3.10 16.36 2.77
C THR A 163 -2.44 15.43 1.76
N GLU A 164 -2.85 14.16 1.73
CA GLU A 164 -2.33 13.16 0.77
C GLU A 164 -2.64 13.59 -0.65
N TYR A 165 -3.89 13.97 -0.95
CA TYR A 165 -4.27 14.43 -2.28
C TYR A 165 -3.49 15.69 -2.69
N LEU A 166 -3.32 16.65 -1.77
CA LEU A 166 -2.50 17.84 -2.03
C LEU A 166 -1.06 17.45 -2.38
N SER A 167 -0.44 16.54 -1.61
CA SER A 167 0.96 16.17 -1.82
C SER A 167 1.19 15.26 -3.02
N GLU A 168 0.26 14.34 -3.29
CA GLU A 168 0.46 13.27 -4.27
C GLU A 168 -0.14 13.62 -5.63
N VAL A 169 -1.16 14.47 -5.69
CA VAL A 169 -1.86 14.86 -6.93
C VAL A 169 -1.58 16.32 -7.27
N VAL A 170 -1.97 17.22 -6.37
CA VAL A 170 -2.04 18.66 -6.64
C VAL A 170 -0.64 19.27 -6.78
N LYS A 171 0.28 18.98 -5.85
CA LYS A 171 1.65 19.53 -5.84
C LYS A 171 2.57 18.96 -6.92
N LYS A 172 2.18 17.86 -7.58
CA LYS A 172 2.93 17.35 -8.74
C LYS A 172 2.75 18.26 -9.97
N ASP A 173 1.69 19.05 -10.01
CA ASP A 173 1.48 20.05 -11.04
C ASP A 173 2.07 21.41 -10.64
N LYS A 174 3.12 21.82 -11.36
CA LYS A 174 3.80 23.10 -11.16
C LYS A 174 2.89 24.31 -11.42
N ASN A 175 1.82 24.13 -12.18
CA ASN A 175 0.86 25.20 -12.52
C ASN A 175 -0.35 25.22 -11.58
N CYS A 176 -0.38 24.36 -10.56
CA CYS A 176 -1.53 24.32 -9.66
C CYS A 176 -1.64 25.61 -8.82
N THR A 177 -2.86 26.14 -8.74
CA THR A 177 -3.17 27.33 -7.94
C THR A 177 -3.49 27.01 -6.48
N ILE A 178 -3.77 25.75 -6.15
CA ILE A 178 -4.04 25.28 -4.77
C ILE A 178 -2.71 25.00 -4.07
N LYS A 179 -2.46 25.73 -2.99
CA LYS A 179 -1.19 25.67 -2.23
C LYS A 179 -1.34 25.03 -0.85
N SER A 180 -2.56 24.90 -0.33
CA SER A 180 -2.81 24.40 1.03
C SER A 180 -4.10 23.61 1.16
N THR A 181 -4.15 22.76 2.19
CA THR A 181 -5.38 22.04 2.57
C THR A 181 -6.47 22.98 3.10
N LYS A 182 -6.10 24.19 3.57
CA LYS A 182 -7.05 25.22 3.98
C LYS A 182 -7.88 25.70 2.78
N GLN A 183 -7.21 26.04 1.68
CA GLN A 183 -7.88 26.42 0.43
C GLN A 183 -8.78 25.31 -0.11
N MET A 184 -8.31 24.05 -0.07
CA MET A 184 -9.16 22.91 -0.46
C MET A 184 -10.42 22.82 0.40
N LYS A 185 -10.31 23.00 1.73
CA LYS A 185 -11.48 23.00 2.62
C LYS A 185 -12.44 24.15 2.32
N GLU A 186 -11.93 25.35 2.00
CA GLU A 186 -12.74 26.50 1.61
C GLU A 186 -13.52 26.20 0.32
N ILE A 187 -12.85 25.69 -0.71
CA ILE A 187 -13.51 25.27 -1.97
C ILE A 187 -14.59 24.22 -1.70
N LEU A 188 -14.30 23.20 -0.88
CA LEU A 188 -15.29 22.16 -0.56
C LEU A 188 -16.47 22.72 0.25
N LYS A 189 -16.28 23.75 1.07
CA LYS A 189 -17.38 24.46 1.75
C LYS A 189 -18.23 25.25 0.78
N ASP A 190 -17.60 26.05 -0.08
CA ASP A 190 -18.29 26.88 -1.07
C ASP A 190 -19.11 26.03 -2.06
N ARG A 191 -18.64 24.80 -2.32
CA ARG A 191 -19.31 23.83 -3.19
C ARG A 191 -20.30 22.92 -2.45
N GLY A 192 -20.53 23.14 -1.16
CA GLY A 192 -21.50 22.40 -0.35
C GLY A 192 -21.13 20.96 -0.02
N VAL A 193 -19.86 20.56 -0.23
CA VAL A 193 -19.35 19.23 0.18
C VAL A 193 -19.11 19.21 1.70
N LEU A 194 -18.62 20.33 2.23
CA LEU A 194 -18.48 20.56 3.66
C LEU A 194 -19.50 21.62 4.10
N THR A 195 -20.13 21.38 5.23
CA THR A 195 -20.92 22.38 5.97
C THR A 195 -20.01 23.52 6.46
N GLY A 196 -20.60 24.66 6.88
CA GLY A 196 -19.85 25.78 7.46
C GLY A 196 -18.93 25.38 8.61
N ASN A 197 -19.36 24.41 9.41
CA ASN A 197 -18.60 23.85 10.55
C ASN A 197 -17.53 22.81 10.13
N GLY A 198 -17.36 22.57 8.82
CA GLY A 198 -16.37 21.64 8.28
C GLY A 198 -16.75 20.15 8.41
N VAL A 199 -18.03 19.86 8.60
CA VAL A 199 -18.58 18.48 8.58
C VAL A 199 -19.04 18.12 7.17
N ILE A 200 -18.85 16.88 6.73
CA ILE A 200 -19.35 16.39 5.45
C ILE A 200 -20.88 16.53 5.37
N ASP A 201 -21.37 17.11 4.28
CA ASP A 201 -22.79 17.11 3.98
C ASP A 201 -23.26 15.68 3.64
N ASN A 202 -24.43 15.28 4.16
CA ASN A 202 -24.97 13.93 4.02
C ASN A 202 -25.06 13.46 2.56
N LYS A 203 -25.20 14.37 1.59
CA LYS A 203 -25.23 14.03 0.15
C LYS A 203 -23.94 13.38 -0.34
N PHE A 204 -22.82 13.55 0.37
CA PHE A 204 -21.50 13.04 0.00
C PHE A 204 -21.00 11.92 0.91
N ILE A 205 -21.82 11.42 1.84
CA ILE A 205 -21.39 10.45 2.84
C ILE A 205 -20.85 9.16 2.20
N ASP A 206 -21.45 8.68 1.12
CA ASP A 206 -21.00 7.47 0.40
C ASP A 206 -19.67 7.65 -0.35
N SER A 207 -19.19 8.89 -0.45
CA SER A 207 -17.93 9.24 -1.09
C SER A 207 -16.81 9.55 -0.11
N VAL A 208 -17.06 9.41 1.20
CA VAL A 208 -16.12 9.72 2.26
C VAL A 208 -16.17 8.67 3.38
N THR A 209 -15.01 8.18 3.79
CA THR A 209 -14.85 7.40 5.02
C THR A 209 -14.48 8.35 6.16
N ILE A 210 -15.05 8.11 7.34
CA ILE A 210 -14.79 8.90 8.55
C ILE A 210 -13.93 8.07 9.50
N ASP A 211 -12.69 8.50 9.70
CA ASP A 211 -11.76 7.96 10.68
C ASP A 211 -11.71 8.84 11.93
N PHE A 212 -11.22 8.27 13.03
CA PHE A 212 -10.97 8.99 14.28
C PHE A 212 -9.50 8.85 14.69
N ILE A 213 -8.77 9.96 14.68
CA ILE A 213 -7.36 9.99 15.09
C ILE A 213 -7.25 10.88 16.34
N ARG A 214 -6.88 10.28 17.47
CA ARG A 214 -6.76 10.96 18.78
C ARG A 214 -8.02 11.76 19.13
N GLY A 215 -9.19 11.18 18.89
CA GLY A 215 -10.50 11.80 19.13
C GLY A 215 -10.97 12.80 18.05
N ASN A 216 -10.11 13.16 17.09
CA ASN A 216 -10.48 14.08 16.02
C ASN A 216 -11.00 13.32 14.79
N ARG A 217 -12.09 13.83 14.19
CA ARG A 217 -12.62 13.31 12.93
C ARG A 217 -11.65 13.61 11.79
N VAL A 218 -11.33 12.60 11.01
CA VAL A 218 -10.51 12.71 9.81
C VAL A 218 -11.29 12.13 8.65
N TYR A 219 -11.48 12.93 7.61
CA TYR A 219 -12.18 12.52 6.40
C TYR A 219 -11.21 11.95 5.37
N LYS A 220 -11.56 10.80 4.83
CA LYS A 220 -10.89 10.12 3.72
C LYS A 220 -11.83 10.10 2.53
N TYR A 221 -11.45 10.77 1.45
CA TYR A 221 -12.31 11.03 0.29
C TYR A 221 -11.95 10.09 -0.85
N LYS A 222 -12.96 9.54 -1.53
CA LYS A 222 -12.72 8.84 -2.81
C LYS A 222 -12.07 9.80 -3.81
N LYS A 223 -11.08 9.31 -4.58
CA LYS A 223 -10.36 10.13 -5.57
C LYS A 223 -11.30 10.85 -6.54
N LYS A 224 -12.30 10.14 -7.06
CA LYS A 224 -13.30 10.68 -8.00
C LYS A 224 -14.02 11.91 -7.45
N LEU A 225 -14.32 11.92 -6.15
CA LEU A 225 -14.95 13.08 -5.51
C LEU A 225 -13.99 14.28 -5.53
N LEU A 226 -12.74 14.09 -5.12
CA LEU A 226 -11.74 15.16 -5.12
C LEU A 226 -11.44 15.66 -6.53
N ASP A 227 -11.26 14.75 -7.49
CA ASP A 227 -11.01 15.10 -8.89
C ASP A 227 -12.13 15.99 -9.45
N ASN A 228 -13.40 15.69 -9.17
CA ASN A 228 -14.53 16.52 -9.63
C ASN A 228 -14.45 17.98 -9.18
N TYR A 229 -13.86 18.27 -8.03
CA TYR A 229 -13.78 19.63 -7.48
C TYR A 229 -12.43 20.30 -7.70
N PHE A 230 -11.37 19.52 -7.93
CA PHE A 230 -10.01 20.03 -8.03
C PHE A 230 -9.40 19.92 -9.44
N SER A 231 -10.01 19.18 -10.37
CA SER A 231 -9.48 18.99 -11.73
C SER A 231 -9.41 20.28 -12.55
N SER A 232 -10.17 21.33 -12.23
CA SER A 232 -10.03 22.63 -12.89
C SER A 232 -8.82 23.44 -12.41
N TYR A 233 -8.21 23.03 -11.28
CA TYR A 233 -7.07 23.69 -10.65
C TYR A 233 -5.76 22.95 -10.90
N VAL A 234 -5.84 21.78 -11.54
CA VAL A 234 -4.72 20.88 -11.84
C VAL A 234 -4.83 20.51 -13.32
N ASN A 235 -3.74 20.59 -14.08
CA ASN A 235 -3.70 20.26 -15.50
C ASN A 235 -4.11 18.78 -15.70
N LYS A 236 -4.96 18.49 -16.69
CA LYS A 236 -5.51 17.12 -16.93
C LYS A 236 -4.43 16.05 -17.04
N ASN A 237 -3.29 16.38 -17.65
CA ASN A 237 -2.15 15.47 -17.80
C ASN A 237 -1.55 15.06 -16.44
N SER A 238 -1.62 15.88 -15.41
CA SER A 238 -1.10 15.57 -14.06
C SER A 238 -1.98 14.55 -13.33
N ILE A 239 -3.28 14.52 -13.64
CA ILE A 239 -4.27 13.58 -13.10
C ILE A 239 -4.16 12.22 -13.79
N GLU A 240 -3.88 12.22 -15.10
CA GLU A 240 -3.64 11.01 -15.89
C GLU A 240 -2.25 10.41 -15.66
N ASN A 241 -1.21 11.21 -15.47
CA ASN A 241 0.17 10.72 -15.23
C ASN A 241 0.34 9.99 -13.90
N LEU A 242 -0.60 10.12 -12.96
CA LEU A 242 -0.63 9.28 -11.77
C LEU A 242 -0.85 7.80 -12.11
N SER A 243 -1.46 7.49 -13.27
CA SER A 243 -1.61 6.13 -13.80
C SER A 243 -0.30 5.48 -14.29
N LEU A 244 0.81 6.24 -14.26
CA LEU A 244 2.10 5.87 -14.83
C LEU A 244 3.28 6.08 -13.84
N PHE A 245 3.02 6.27 -12.53
CA PHE A 245 4.04 6.36 -11.48
C PHE A 245 3.67 5.58 -10.22
#